data_AF-A0A847Z491-F1
#
_entry.id   AF-A0A847Z491-F1
#
_cell.length_a   1.000
_cell.length_b   1.000
_cell.length_c   1.000
_cell.angle_alpha   90.00
_cell.angle_beta   90.00
_cell.angle_gamma   90.00
#
_symmetry.space_group_name_H-M   'P 1'
#
loop_
_entity.id
_entity.type
_entity.pdbx_description
1 polymer ?
#
loop_
_entity_poly.entity_id
_entity_poly.type
_entity_poly.pdbx_seq_one_letter_code
_entity_poly.pdbx_strand_id
1 'polypeptide(L)'
;MNEYNDKLEVIIKNYKNELAQKGKTVIKFKIISKANRTEFLGLMDDNTIKLAVDEVAQKGKANNVIYSFLSKEFGVGKQNIKIISGQSSKLKLISIQKED
;
A
#
# COMPACT_ATOMS: atom_id res chain seq x y z
N MET A 1 -8.58 20.73 7.98
CA MET A 1 -8.43 19.27 7.88
C MET A 1 -9.35 18.83 6.75
N ASN A 2 -8.81 18.34 5.63
CA ASN A 2 -9.62 18.00 4.46
C ASN A 2 -10.25 16.61 4.66
N GLU A 3 -11.57 16.50 4.50
CA GLU A 3 -12.39 15.28 4.64
C GLU A 3 -11.79 14.03 3.96
N TYR A 4 -11.01 14.23 2.89
CA TYR A 4 -10.33 13.18 2.14
C TYR A 4 -9.20 12.50 2.92
N ASN A 5 -8.40 13.27 3.67
CA ASN A 5 -7.32 12.70 4.47
C ASN A 5 -7.91 11.91 5.64
N ASP A 6 -9.00 12.40 6.24
CA ASP A 6 -9.69 11.71 7.32
C ASP A 6 -10.22 10.33 6.87
N LYS A 7 -10.80 10.24 5.67
CA LYS A 7 -11.26 8.95 5.10
C LYS A 7 -10.10 7.98 4.84
N LEU A 8 -8.96 8.48 4.37
CA LEU A 8 -7.77 7.66 4.13
C LEU A 8 -7.21 7.08 5.44
N GLU A 9 -7.11 7.89 6.49
CA GLU A 9 -6.63 7.40 7.79
C GLU A 9 -7.57 6.34 8.38
N VAL A 10 -8.89 6.57 8.30
CA VAL A 10 -9.89 5.59 8.75
C VAL A 10 -9.76 4.28 8.00
N ILE A 11 -9.60 4.28 6.68
CA ILE A 11 -9.52 3.03 5.93
C ILE A 11 -8.21 2.27 6.16
N ILE A 12 -7.08 2.99 6.29
CA ILE A 12 -5.80 2.38 6.66
C ILE A 12 -5.93 1.71 8.04
N LYS A 13 -6.56 2.40 9.01
CA LYS A 13 -6.82 1.85 10.33
C LYS A 13 -7.69 0.58 10.27
N ASN A 14 -8.72 0.58 9.42
CA ASN A 14 -9.56 -0.60 9.22
C ASN A 14 -8.77 -1.79 8.67
N TYR A 15 -7.88 -1.57 7.70
CA TYR A 15 -7.02 -2.64 7.19
C TYR A 15 -6.01 -3.14 8.23
N LYS A 16 -5.45 -2.25 9.06
CA LYS A 16 -4.58 -2.66 10.19
C LYS A 16 -5.34 -3.52 11.20
N ASN A 17 -6.57 -3.13 11.55
CA ASN A 17 -7.43 -3.90 12.44
C ASN A 17 -7.81 -5.25 11.83
N GLU A 18 -8.10 -5.30 10.53
CA GLU A 18 -8.38 -6.56 9.84
C GLU A 18 -7.16 -7.47 9.85
N LEU A 19 -5.98 -6.94 9.54
CA LEU A 19 -4.72 -7.69 9.61
C LEU A 19 -4.45 -8.24 11.01
N ALA A 20 -4.71 -7.45 12.06
CA ALA A 20 -4.54 -7.87 13.44
C ALA A 20 -5.52 -9.00 13.86
N GLN A 21 -6.75 -8.97 13.37
CA GLN A 21 -7.79 -9.95 13.73
C GLN A 21 -7.73 -11.23 12.89
N LYS A 22 -7.48 -11.12 11.59
CA LYS A 22 -7.54 -12.24 10.63
C LYS A 22 -6.17 -12.79 10.26
N GLY A 23 -5.08 -12.14 10.66
CA GLY A 23 -3.70 -12.47 10.26
C GLY A 23 -3.37 -12.16 8.79
N LYS A 24 -4.35 -11.74 7.98
CA LYS A 24 -4.16 -11.37 6.58
C LYS A 24 -5.16 -10.31 6.13
N THR A 25 -4.74 -9.48 5.19
CA THR A 25 -5.61 -8.54 4.48
C THR A 25 -5.15 -8.40 3.03
N VAL A 26 -6.04 -7.92 2.16
CA VAL A 26 -5.77 -7.65 0.74
C VAL A 26 -6.25 -6.25 0.42
N ILE A 27 -5.34 -5.43 -0.11
CA ILE A 27 -5.57 -4.00 -0.34
C ILE A 27 -5.31 -3.68 -1.80
N LYS A 28 -6.19 -2.85 -2.39
CA LYS A 28 -6.03 -2.30 -3.73
C LYS A 28 -5.24 -1.00 -3.67
N PHE A 29 -4.20 -0.91 -4.47
CA PHE A 29 -3.39 0.28 -4.61
C PHE A 29 -3.34 0.78 -6.05
N LYS A 30 -3.47 2.09 -6.22
CA LYS A 30 -3.12 2.79 -7.46
C LYS A 30 -1.76 3.44 -7.28
N ILE A 31 -0.76 2.87 -7.94
CA ILE A 31 0.61 3.36 -7.95
C ILE A 31 0.71 4.60 -8.81
N ILE A 32 1.09 5.71 -8.18
CA ILE A 32 1.46 6.96 -8.84
C ILE A 32 2.97 7.02 -8.87
N SER A 33 3.49 6.85 -10.06
CA SER A 33 4.92 6.75 -10.32
C SER A 33 5.50 8.16 -10.58
N LYS A 34 6.83 8.33 -10.52
CA LYS A 34 7.55 9.62 -10.59
C LYS A 34 7.14 10.63 -9.52
N ALA A 35 6.77 10.16 -8.33
CA ALA A 35 6.51 11.05 -7.20
C ALA A 35 7.82 11.55 -6.58
N ASN A 36 7.79 12.72 -5.94
CA ASN A 36 8.96 13.25 -5.21
C ASN A 36 9.25 12.49 -3.91
N ARG A 37 8.24 11.80 -3.36
CA ARG A 37 8.34 11.00 -2.13
C ARG A 37 7.35 9.83 -2.17
N THR A 38 7.66 8.77 -1.43
CA THR A 38 6.76 7.62 -1.29
C THR A 38 5.79 7.87 -0.15
N GLU A 39 4.50 8.02 -0.45
CA GLU A 39 3.46 8.34 0.54
C GLU A 39 2.06 7.91 0.07
N PHE A 40 1.12 7.77 1.00
CA PHE A 40 -0.28 7.67 0.64
C PHE A 40 -0.81 9.05 0.22
N LEU A 41 -1.27 9.16 -1.02
CA LEU A 41 -1.81 10.40 -1.56
C LEU A 41 -3.32 10.53 -1.34
N GLY A 42 -4.01 9.42 -1.09
CA GLY A 42 -5.47 9.46 -1.01
C GLY A 42 -6.21 8.15 -1.21
N LEU A 43 -7.53 8.25 -1.19
CA LEU A 43 -8.48 7.17 -1.46
C LEU A 43 -9.26 7.41 -2.77
N MET A 44 -9.61 6.37 -3.51
CA MET A 44 -10.56 6.44 -4.63
C MET A 44 -11.96 6.04 -4.15
N ASP A 45 -12.99 6.35 -4.94
CA ASP A 45 -14.39 6.06 -4.57
C ASP A 45 -14.67 4.56 -4.34
N ASP A 46 -13.83 3.68 -4.92
CA ASP A 46 -13.90 2.22 -4.79
C ASP A 46 -13.02 1.65 -3.66
N ASN A 47 -12.57 2.50 -2.74
CA ASN A 47 -11.60 2.18 -1.68
C ASN A 47 -10.18 1.83 -2.16
N THR A 48 -9.82 2.11 -3.41
CA THR A 48 -8.44 1.96 -3.88
C THR A 48 -7.55 3.06 -3.32
N ILE A 49 -6.46 2.70 -2.64
CA ILE A 49 -5.52 3.67 -2.05
C ILE A 49 -4.52 4.14 -3.11
N LYS A 50 -4.39 5.46 -3.29
CA LYS A 50 -3.35 6.05 -4.12
C LYS A 50 -2.03 6.06 -3.36
N LEU A 51 -1.05 5.33 -3.89
CA LEU A 51 0.30 5.26 -3.33
C LEU A 51 1.27 5.94 -4.30
N ALA A 52 1.80 7.08 -3.92
CA ALA A 52 2.94 7.68 -4.58
C ALA A 52 4.18 6.82 -4.32
N VAL A 53 4.96 6.58 -5.37
CA VAL A 53 6.23 5.88 -5.29
C VAL A 53 7.28 6.74 -5.98
N ASP A 54 8.36 7.02 -5.26
CA ASP A 54 9.53 7.66 -5.83
C ASP A 54 10.21 6.70 -6.82
N GLU A 55 10.08 7.02 -8.10
CA GLU A 55 10.66 6.24 -9.21
C GLU A 55 12.14 6.52 -9.46
N VAL A 56 12.73 7.56 -8.84
CA VAL A 56 14.16 7.88 -9.00
C VAL A 56 15.03 6.75 -8.42
N ALA A 57 14.48 5.94 -7.52
CA ALA A 57 15.08 4.71 -7.02
C ALA A 57 15.04 3.54 -8.03
N GLN A 58 15.67 3.75 -9.20
CA GLN A 58 16.24 2.75 -10.12
C GLN A 58 15.26 1.84 -10.89
N LYS A 59 15.36 1.90 -12.23
CA LYS A 59 14.79 0.96 -13.24
C LYS A 59 14.46 -0.42 -12.66
N GLY A 60 13.17 -0.68 -12.42
CA GLY A 60 12.65 -2.00 -12.02
C GLY A 60 12.46 -2.24 -10.52
N LYS A 61 12.80 -1.29 -9.63
CA LYS A 61 12.72 -1.49 -8.16
C LYS A 61 11.46 -0.92 -7.48
N ALA A 62 10.45 -0.47 -8.23
CA ALA A 62 9.20 0.04 -7.66
C ALA A 62 8.55 -0.94 -6.66
N ASN A 63 8.59 -2.24 -6.95
CA ASN A 63 8.07 -3.26 -6.04
C ASN A 63 8.81 -3.27 -4.69
N ASN A 64 10.14 -3.10 -4.68
CA ASN A 64 10.93 -3.07 -3.46
C ASN A 64 10.61 -1.84 -2.59
N VAL A 65 10.37 -0.70 -3.21
CA VAL A 65 9.94 0.51 -2.51
C VAL A 65 8.57 0.30 -1.87
N ILE A 66 7.63 -0.28 -2.63
CA ILE A 66 6.29 -0.62 -2.13
C ILE A 66 6.38 -1.58 -0.94
N TYR A 67 7.15 -2.68 -1.06
CA TYR A 67 7.35 -3.64 0.02
C TYR A 67 7.96 -2.97 1.26
N SER A 68 8.98 -2.12 1.07
CA SER A 68 9.61 -1.44 2.19
C SER A 68 8.74 -0.40 2.86
N PHE A 69 7.89 0.29 2.09
CA PHE A 69 6.96 1.28 2.61
C PHE A 69 5.85 0.58 3.40
N LEU A 70 5.17 -0.38 2.79
CA LEU A 70 4.08 -1.14 3.42
C LEU A 70 4.56 -1.95 4.64
N SER A 71 5.79 -2.48 4.61
CA SER A 71 6.38 -3.17 5.77
C SER A 71 6.48 -2.27 6.99
N LYS A 72 6.89 -1.01 6.81
CA LYS A 72 6.93 -0.01 7.89
C LYS A 72 5.53 0.41 8.32
N GLU A 73 4.65 0.68 7.35
CA GLU A 73 3.28 1.15 7.63
C GLU A 73 2.43 0.13 8.38
N PHE A 74 2.57 -1.16 8.05
CA PHE A 74 1.78 -2.25 8.65
C PHE A 74 2.54 -3.04 9.73
N GLY A 75 3.83 -2.75 9.94
CA GLY A 75 4.64 -3.43 10.96
C GLY A 75 4.85 -4.92 10.68
N VAL A 76 4.95 -5.32 9.41
CA VAL A 76 5.15 -6.72 9.00
C VAL A 76 6.43 -6.90 8.19
N GLY A 77 6.98 -8.11 8.17
CA GLY A 77 8.13 -8.44 7.33
C GLY A 77 7.84 -8.25 5.85
N LYS A 78 8.86 -7.85 5.06
CA LYS A 78 8.73 -7.69 3.61
C LYS A 78 8.30 -8.99 2.92
N GLN A 79 8.68 -10.16 3.47
CA GLN A 79 8.27 -11.46 2.94
C GLN A 79 6.76 -11.70 3.00
N ASN A 80 6.06 -11.01 3.91
CA ASN A 80 4.62 -11.15 4.12
C ASN A 80 3.80 -10.20 3.27
N ILE A 81 4.45 -9.44 2.39
CA ILE A 81 3.81 -8.51 1.48
C ILE A 81 4.02 -9.03 0.07
N LYS A 82 2.92 -9.35 -0.62
CA LYS A 82 2.95 -9.94 -1.96
C LYS A 82 2.01 -9.19 -2.89
N ILE A 83 2.50 -8.79 -4.05
CA ILE A 83 1.65 -8.32 -5.15
C ILE A 83 1.01 -9.55 -5.79
N ILE A 84 -0.28 -9.73 -5.55
CA ILE A 84 -1.06 -10.87 -6.05
C ILE A 84 -1.66 -10.62 -7.43
N SER A 85 -1.79 -9.34 -7.84
CA SER A 85 -2.21 -8.98 -9.20
C SER A 85 -1.68 -7.59 -9.60
N GLY A 86 -1.57 -7.36 -10.91
CA GLY A 86 -1.16 -6.06 -11.46
C GLY A 86 0.34 -5.78 -11.38
N GLN A 87 1.19 -6.80 -11.47
CA GLN A 87 2.65 -6.63 -11.41
C GLN A 87 3.16 -5.58 -12.43
N SER A 88 2.62 -5.59 -13.65
CA SER A 88 2.94 -4.62 -14.71
C SER A 88 1.96 -3.44 -14.81
N SER A 89 0.98 -3.35 -13.91
CA SER A 89 -0.05 -2.31 -13.92
C SER A 89 0.18 -1.28 -12.80
N LYS A 90 -0.39 -0.08 -13.01
CA LYS A 90 -0.51 0.94 -11.94
C LYS A 90 -1.52 0.50 -10.89
N LEU A 91 -2.50 -0.33 -11.23
CA LEU A 91 -3.42 -0.92 -10.26
C LEU A 91 -2.83 -2.23 -9.75
N LYS A 92 -2.49 -2.28 -8.48
CA LYS A 92 -1.90 -3.44 -7.81
C LYS A 92 -2.82 -3.95 -6.73
N LEU A 93 -2.99 -5.27 -6.67
CA LEU A 93 -3.65 -5.93 -5.55
C LEU A 93 -2.54 -6.54 -4.68
N ILE A 94 -2.47 -6.13 -3.42
CA ILE A 94 -1.38 -6.50 -2.52
C ILE A 94 -1.95 -7.23 -1.32
N SER A 95 -1.48 -8.44 -1.08
CA SER A 95 -1.75 -9.19 0.14
C SER A 95 -0.70 -8.85 1.19
N ILE A 96 -1.16 -8.60 2.41
CA ILE A 96 -0.34 -8.37 3.59
C ILE A 96 -0.73 -9.44 4.62
N GLN A 97 0.26 -10.11 5.17
CA GLN A 97 0.09 -11.16 6.18
C GLN A 97 0.88 -10.81 7.43
N LYS A 98 0.39 -11.25 8.58
CA LYS A 98 1.12 -11.22 9.84
C LYS A 98 1.66 -12.63 10.05
N GLU A 99 2.98 -12.76 10.15
CA GLU A 99 3.58 -14.01 10.64
C GLU A 99 3.16 -14.21 12.10
N ASP A 100 2.85 -15.46 12.46
CA ASP A 100 2.59 -15.91 13.83
C ASP A 100 3.82 -15.72 14.74
#